data_AF-A0A1Z5KYS5-F1
#
_entry.id   AF-A0A1Z5KYS5-F1
#
_cell.length_a   1.000
_cell.length_b   1.000
_cell.length_c   1.000
_cell.angle_alpha   90.00
_cell.angle_beta   90.00
_cell.angle_gamma   90.00
#
_symmetry.space_group_name_H-M   'P 1'
#
loop_
_entity.id
_entity.type
_entity.pdbx_description
1 polymer ?
#
loop_
_entity_poly.entity_id
_entity_poly.type
_entity_poly.pdbx_seq_one_letter_code
_entity_poly.pdbx_strand_id
1 'polypeptide(L)'
;MQMHEEGLRVVAYASKSLTESERGFSQIEKEGLAATWACEKFRMYLLGLRFIIETDHKPLIPLFTQKAVDNLTPRLQRFRLRLMRYDFIMRHISGKSLVVADTLSRQPLQESDSLHLTDDLPEQVRGLITRVQVSDLFVDRLSKAQNEDPVCQQLRHFVESGWPRSKSRVQPSCYKFWPVRNELAFQDGLLMRGTQFVIPSAMQHSVLSSLHEGHEGVVKCL
;
A
#
# COMPACT_ATOMS: atom_id res chain seq x y z
N MET A 1 18.06 16.73 -4.79
CA MET A 1 19.35 17.17 -5.37
C MET A 1 19.06 17.84 -6.70
N GLN A 2 19.93 18.74 -7.17
CA GLN A 2 19.77 19.46 -8.42
C GLN A 2 21.06 19.37 -9.25
N MET A 3 20.92 19.31 -10.57
CA MET A 3 22.05 19.29 -11.50
C MET A 3 22.60 20.71 -11.68
N HIS A 4 23.88 20.92 -11.37
CA HIS A 4 24.61 22.15 -11.67
C HIS A 4 25.78 21.84 -12.62
N GLU A 5 26.46 22.87 -13.13
CA GLU A 5 27.61 22.74 -14.06
C GLU A 5 28.71 21.81 -13.52
N GLU A 6 28.98 21.86 -12.21
CA GLU A 6 30.00 21.05 -11.56
C GLU A 6 29.53 19.67 -11.08
N GLY A 7 28.24 19.34 -11.22
CA GLY A 7 27.70 18.09 -10.72
C GLY A 7 26.42 18.22 -9.90
N LEU A 8 25.96 17.06 -9.40
CA LEU A 8 24.74 16.96 -8.64
C LEU A 8 24.97 17.53 -7.24
N ARG A 9 24.22 18.56 -6.86
CA ARG A 9 24.33 19.21 -5.55
C ARG A 9 23.07 18.99 -4.72
N VAL A 10 23.23 18.85 -3.42
CA VAL A 10 22.08 18.70 -2.52
C VAL A 10 21.42 20.06 -2.30
N VAL A 11 20.10 20.09 -2.45
CA VAL A 11 19.27 21.27 -2.19
C VAL A 11 18.77 21.27 -0.75
N ALA A 12 18.28 20.12 -0.28
CA ALA A 12 17.80 19.93 1.08
C ALA A 12 17.87 18.45 1.48
N TYR A 13 17.95 18.22 2.79
CA TYR A 13 17.78 16.91 3.43
C TYR A 13 16.53 16.93 4.28
N ALA A 14 15.83 15.80 4.37
CA ALA A 14 14.72 15.61 5.28
C ALA A 14 14.59 14.13 5.66
N SER A 15 14.11 13.88 6.87
CA SER A 15 13.73 12.55 7.35
C SER A 15 12.44 12.64 8.16
N LYS A 16 11.74 11.51 8.28
CA LYS A 16 10.53 11.38 9.10
C LYS A 16 10.57 10.04 9.82
N SER A 17 10.28 10.05 11.11
CA SER A 17 10.02 8.82 11.87
C SER A 17 8.62 8.28 11.60
N LEU A 18 8.49 6.95 11.57
CA LEU A 18 7.20 6.29 11.50
C LEU A 18 6.44 6.50 12.83
N THR A 19 5.19 6.94 12.72
CA THR A 19 4.21 6.93 13.82
C THR A 19 3.93 5.49 14.29
N GLU A 20 3.30 5.34 15.45
CA GLU A 20 2.97 4.03 16.01
C GLU A 20 2.16 3.16 15.04
N SER A 21 1.15 3.73 14.39
CA SER A 21 0.35 3.00 13.39
C SER A 21 1.12 2.68 12.11
N GLU A 22 2.01 3.58 11.65
CA GLU A 22 2.84 3.36 10.45
C GLU A 22 3.91 2.29 10.68
N ARG A 23 4.30 1.98 11.92
CA ARG A 23 5.25 0.89 12.24
C ARG A 23 4.71 -0.48 11.85
N GLY A 24 3.39 -0.68 11.91
CA GLY A 24 2.71 -1.91 11.49
C GLY A 24 2.59 -2.08 9.98
N PHE A 25 3.04 -1.10 9.18
CA PHE A 25 2.95 -1.21 7.72
C PHE A 25 3.96 -2.23 7.19
N SER A 26 3.58 -2.90 6.10
CA SER A 26 4.49 -3.75 5.35
C SER A 26 5.67 -2.93 4.81
N GLN A 27 6.80 -3.58 4.52
CA GLN A 27 7.99 -2.86 4.02
C GLN A 27 7.67 -2.04 2.77
N ILE A 28 6.91 -2.61 1.83
CA ILE A 28 6.54 -1.93 0.58
C ILE A 28 5.65 -0.71 0.81
N GLU A 29 4.79 -0.75 1.82
CA GLU A 29 3.96 0.39 2.23
C GLU A 29 4.81 1.46 2.92
N LYS A 30 5.81 1.08 3.73
CA LYS A 30 6.76 2.02 4.33
C LYS A 30 7.58 2.76 3.28
N GLU A 31 8.09 2.05 2.28
CA GLU A 31 8.82 2.66 1.16
C GLU A 31 7.90 3.59 0.33
N GLY A 32 6.66 3.15 0.05
CA GLY A 32 5.68 3.98 -0.66
C GLY A 32 5.27 5.22 0.11
N LEU A 33 5.11 5.10 1.43
CA LEU A 33 4.85 6.21 2.33
C LEU A 33 6.01 7.20 2.33
N ALA A 34 7.26 6.71 2.43
CA ALA A 34 8.45 7.55 2.41
C ALA A 34 8.55 8.37 1.12
N ALA A 35 8.34 7.73 -0.04
CA ALA A 35 8.33 8.42 -1.33
C ALA A 35 7.21 9.47 -1.43
N THR A 36 6.00 9.13 -0.96
CA THR A 36 4.85 10.05 -0.96
C THR A 36 5.10 11.25 -0.07
N TRP A 37 5.56 11.01 1.16
CA TRP A 37 5.85 12.05 2.14
C TRP A 37 6.99 12.97 1.66
N ALA A 38 8.05 12.42 1.08
CA ALA A 38 9.15 13.22 0.54
C ALA A 38 8.67 14.17 -0.56
N CYS A 39 7.82 13.68 -1.47
CA CYS A 39 7.25 14.52 -2.53
C CYS A 39 6.41 15.68 -1.97
N GLU A 40 5.63 15.42 -0.92
CA GLU A 40 4.79 16.44 -0.28
C GLU A 40 5.61 17.42 0.55
N LYS A 41 6.61 16.95 1.29
CA LYS A 41 7.54 17.80 2.05
C LYS A 41 8.26 18.78 1.13
N PHE A 42 8.65 18.33 -0.06
CA PHE A 42 9.31 19.14 -1.08
C PHE A 42 8.36 19.66 -2.17
N ARG A 43 7.05 19.74 -1.89
CA ARG A 43 6.01 20.24 -2.81
C ARG A 43 6.43 21.51 -3.55
N MET A 44 6.95 22.49 -2.81
CA MET A 44 7.32 23.81 -3.34
C MET A 44 8.46 23.75 -4.36
N TYR A 45 9.27 22.68 -4.33
CA TYR A 45 10.36 22.46 -5.27
C TYR A 45 9.96 21.53 -6.43
N LEU A 46 9.04 20.60 -6.21
CA LEU A 46 8.77 19.50 -7.13
C LEU A 46 7.55 19.73 -8.03
N LEU A 47 6.57 20.52 -7.57
CA LEU A 47 5.33 20.72 -8.34
C LEU A 47 5.64 21.45 -9.66
N GLY A 48 5.15 20.90 -10.77
CA GLY A 48 5.36 21.45 -12.11
C GLY A 48 6.73 21.12 -12.74
N LEU A 49 7.60 20.39 -12.04
CA LEU A 49 8.87 19.92 -12.59
C LEU A 49 8.85 18.41 -12.83
N ARG A 50 9.62 17.98 -13.82
CA ARG A 50 9.95 16.57 -14.02
C ARG A 50 11.18 16.20 -13.22
N PHE A 51 11.08 15.20 -12.35
CA PHE A 51 12.20 14.78 -11.49
C PHE A 51 12.36 13.26 -11.42
N ILE A 52 13.41 12.82 -10.73
CA ILE A 52 13.72 11.40 -10.53
C ILE A 52 13.58 11.06 -9.05
N ILE A 53 12.83 10.00 -8.77
CA ILE A 53 12.80 9.36 -7.44
C ILE A 53 13.71 8.14 -7.49
N GLU A 54 14.77 8.16 -6.70
CA GLU A 54 15.67 7.03 -6.54
C GLU A 54 15.30 6.22 -5.30
N THR A 55 15.20 4.90 -5.45
CA THR A 55 14.88 3.96 -4.37
C THR A 55 15.74 2.71 -4.49
N ASP A 56 16.10 2.07 -3.39
CA ASP A 56 16.73 0.75 -3.40
C ASP A 56 15.70 -0.40 -3.42
N HIS A 57 14.40 -0.06 -3.35
CA HIS A 57 13.32 -1.03 -3.32
C HIS A 57 12.72 -1.29 -4.72
N LYS A 58 13.33 -2.21 -5.48
CA LYS A 58 12.87 -2.60 -6.85
C LYS A 58 11.37 -2.83 -6.99
N PRO A 59 10.67 -3.53 -6.06
CA PRO A 59 9.25 -3.79 -6.20
C PRO A 59 8.37 -2.52 -6.18
N LEU A 60 8.89 -1.40 -5.69
CA LEU A 60 8.16 -0.13 -5.61
C LEU A 60 7.89 0.46 -7.00
N ILE A 61 8.85 0.32 -7.92
CA ILE A 61 8.79 0.91 -9.27
C ILE A 61 7.52 0.52 -10.01
N PRO A 62 7.22 -0.78 -10.25
CA PRO A 62 6.04 -1.15 -11.01
C PRO A 62 4.73 -0.74 -10.33
N LEU A 63 4.67 -0.64 -8.99
CA LEU A 63 3.47 -0.20 -8.28
C LEU A 63 3.13 1.27 -8.55
N PHE A 64 4.16 2.11 -8.69
CA PHE A 64 4.02 3.55 -8.92
C PHE A 64 4.34 3.96 -10.36
N THR A 65 4.37 3.03 -11.31
CA THR A 65 4.58 3.39 -12.73
C THR A 65 3.74 2.55 -13.70
N GLN A 66 3.52 1.27 -13.42
CA GLN A 66 2.95 0.32 -14.40
C GLN A 66 1.62 -0.31 -13.96
N LYS A 67 1.49 -0.68 -12.68
CA LYS A 67 0.26 -1.32 -12.19
C LYS A 67 -0.91 -0.34 -12.23
N ALA A 68 -2.06 -0.84 -12.68
CA ALA A 68 -3.33 -0.15 -12.51
C ALA A 68 -3.59 0.12 -11.02
N VAL A 69 -4.14 1.29 -10.70
CA VAL A 69 -4.40 1.72 -9.32
C VAL A 69 -5.27 0.67 -8.59
N ASP A 70 -6.27 0.14 -9.26
CA ASP A 70 -7.24 -0.83 -8.70
C ASP A 70 -6.61 -2.16 -8.25
N ASN A 71 -5.39 -2.46 -8.70
CA ASN A 71 -4.65 -3.67 -8.33
C ASN A 71 -3.72 -3.45 -7.11
N LEU A 72 -3.66 -2.24 -6.56
CA LEU A 72 -2.86 -1.91 -5.38
C LEU A 72 -3.66 -2.12 -4.08
N THR A 73 -2.99 -2.28 -2.95
CA THR A 73 -3.67 -2.26 -1.64
C THR A 73 -4.26 -0.87 -1.38
N PRO A 74 -5.31 -0.70 -0.57
CA PRO A 74 -5.98 0.60 -0.42
C PRO A 74 -5.05 1.70 0.13
N ARG A 75 -4.03 1.33 0.93
CA ARG A 75 -2.97 2.27 1.35
C ARG A 75 -2.09 2.70 0.17
N LEU A 76 -1.59 1.76 -0.62
CA LEU A 76 -0.77 2.06 -1.80
C LEU A 76 -1.56 2.83 -2.87
N GLN A 77 -2.87 2.60 -3.01
CA GLN A 77 -3.74 3.42 -3.85
C GLN A 77 -3.78 4.86 -3.41
N ARG A 78 -3.99 5.10 -2.10
CA ARG A 78 -3.97 6.45 -1.51
C ARG A 78 -2.64 7.14 -1.81
N PHE A 79 -1.52 6.45 -1.62
CA PHE A 79 -0.20 6.98 -1.94
C PHE A 79 -0.06 7.27 -3.44
N ARG A 80 -0.50 6.34 -4.30
CA ARG A 80 -0.42 6.47 -5.75
C ARG A 80 -1.19 7.68 -6.26
N LEU A 81 -2.41 7.88 -5.77
CA LEU A 81 -3.27 9.01 -6.14
C LEU A 81 -2.70 10.34 -5.65
N ARG A 82 -2.10 10.38 -4.46
CA ARG A 82 -1.38 11.58 -3.98
C ARG A 82 -0.20 11.90 -4.88
N LEU A 83 0.53 10.88 -5.34
CA LEU A 83 1.68 11.01 -6.21
C LEU A 83 1.33 11.39 -7.66
N MET A 84 0.08 11.20 -8.12
CA MET A 84 -0.35 11.55 -9.50
C MET A 84 -0.24 13.04 -9.83
N ARG A 85 -0.16 13.93 -8.83
CA ARG A 85 0.03 15.37 -9.06
C ARG A 85 1.47 15.76 -9.42
N TYR A 86 2.41 14.82 -9.35
CA TYR A 86 3.82 15.05 -9.62
C TYR A 86 4.25 14.34 -10.91
N ASP A 87 5.11 14.98 -11.70
CA ASP A 87 5.74 14.34 -12.86
C ASP A 87 7.10 13.78 -12.44
N PHE A 88 7.19 12.46 -12.32
CA PHE A 88 8.43 11.81 -11.90
C PHE A 88 8.71 10.50 -12.65
N ILE A 89 9.99 10.16 -12.68
CA ILE A 89 10.47 8.84 -13.08
C ILE A 89 11.02 8.15 -11.83
N MET A 90 10.56 6.93 -11.54
CA MET A 90 11.12 6.14 -10.45
C MET A 90 12.23 5.22 -10.97
N ARG A 91 13.40 5.24 -10.32
CA ARG A 91 14.58 4.43 -10.68
C ARG A 91 15.11 3.67 -9.49
N HIS A 92 15.54 2.43 -9.74
CA HIS A 92 16.23 1.65 -8.74
C HIS A 92 17.72 1.99 -8.74
N ILE A 93 18.28 2.24 -7.56
CA ILE A 93 19.73 2.32 -7.34
C ILE A 93 20.15 1.33 -6.25
N SER A 94 21.43 0.96 -6.22
CA SER A 94 21.93 0.06 -5.18
C SER A 94 21.84 0.75 -3.81
N GLY A 95 21.44 0.03 -2.75
CA GLY A 95 21.44 0.60 -1.39
C GLY A 95 22.81 1.15 -0.98
N LYS A 96 23.91 0.60 -1.52
CA LYS A 96 25.28 1.09 -1.30
C LYS A 96 25.53 2.50 -1.83
N SER A 97 24.77 2.95 -2.82
CA SER A 97 24.84 4.33 -3.34
C SER A 97 23.86 5.28 -2.63
N LEU A 98 22.95 4.76 -1.81
CA LEU A 98 21.94 5.53 -1.09
C LEU A 98 22.37 5.87 0.35
N VAL A 99 23.69 6.01 0.59
CA VAL A 99 24.28 6.11 1.95
C VAL A 99 23.66 7.24 2.76
N VAL A 100 23.43 8.41 2.15
CA VAL A 100 22.92 9.59 2.86
C VAL A 100 21.47 9.42 3.30
N ALA A 101 20.62 8.84 2.44
CA ALA A 101 19.23 8.59 2.83
C ALA A 101 19.14 7.46 3.86
N ASP A 102 19.98 6.42 3.75
CA ASP A 102 20.03 5.32 4.70
C ASP A 102 20.56 5.76 6.08
N THR A 103 21.49 6.70 6.15
CA THR A 103 21.93 7.27 7.44
C THR A 103 20.83 8.08 8.09
N LEU A 104 20.16 8.95 7.34
CA LEU A 104 19.07 9.79 7.85
C LEU A 104 17.83 8.99 8.27
N SER A 105 17.57 7.84 7.64
CA SER A 105 16.45 6.96 8.03
C SER A 105 16.74 6.13 9.28
N ARG A 106 18.02 5.79 9.53
CA ARG A 106 18.47 5.00 10.69
C ARG A 106 18.71 5.82 11.96
N GLN A 107 18.93 7.13 11.82
CA GLN A 107 19.15 8.05 12.94
C GLN A 107 18.11 9.17 12.96
N PRO A 108 16.87 8.87 13.36
CA PRO A 108 15.86 9.90 13.54
C PRO A 108 16.26 10.86 14.66
N LEU A 109 16.31 12.16 14.36
CA LEU A 109 16.36 13.22 15.37
C LEU A 109 15.01 13.24 16.12
N GLN A 110 15.03 13.43 17.43
CA GLN A 110 13.81 13.64 18.22
C GLN A 110 13.23 15.02 17.89
N GLU A 111 12.52 15.14 16.77
CA GLU A 111 11.76 16.36 16.45
C GLU A 111 10.27 16.14 16.73
N SER A 112 9.75 16.99 17.62
CA SER A 112 8.37 17.05 18.11
C SER A 112 7.47 17.87 17.19
N ASP A 113 7.48 17.60 15.89
CA ASP A 113 6.55 18.25 14.96
C ASP A 113 5.69 17.19 14.27
N SER A 114 4.58 16.85 14.94
CA SER A 114 3.45 16.14 14.35
C SER A 114 2.75 17.03 13.31
N LEU A 115 3.36 17.15 12.12
CA LEU A 115 2.63 17.57 10.92
C LEU A 115 1.61 16.47 10.58
N HIS A 116 0.39 16.64 11.07
CA HIS A 116 -0.80 15.88 10.67
C HIS A 116 -1.10 16.14 9.18
N LEU A 117 -0.35 15.49 8.28
CA LEU A 117 -0.52 15.56 6.83
C LEU A 117 -1.70 14.73 6.30
N THR A 118 -2.52 14.16 7.20
CA THR A 118 -3.67 13.33 6.85
C THR A 118 -4.95 14.12 6.62
N ASP A 119 -5.01 15.41 6.98
CA ASP A 119 -6.23 16.23 6.85
C ASP A 119 -6.38 16.95 5.50
N ASP A 120 -5.31 17.06 4.70
CA ASP A 120 -5.34 17.79 3.42
C ASP A 120 -5.54 16.89 2.18
N LEU A 121 -6.44 15.91 2.25
CA LEU A 121 -6.99 15.32 1.02
C LEU A 121 -8.23 16.14 0.59
N PRO A 122 -8.22 16.76 -0.61
CA PRO A 122 -9.43 17.34 -1.17
C PRO A 122 -10.53 16.27 -1.19
N GLU A 123 -11.74 16.60 -0.72
CA GLU A 123 -12.91 15.70 -0.67
C GLU A 123 -13.12 14.88 -1.96
N GLN A 124 -12.75 15.46 -3.10
CA GLN A 124 -12.82 14.84 -4.43
C GLN A 124 -11.97 13.56 -4.56
N VAL A 125 -10.85 13.43 -3.84
CA VAL A 125 -10.00 12.22 -3.86
C VAL A 125 -10.57 11.12 -2.96
N ARG A 126 -11.31 11.49 -1.90
CA ARG A 126 -11.94 10.54 -0.98
C ARG A 126 -13.00 9.71 -1.71
N GLY A 127 -13.82 10.36 -2.55
CA GLY A 127 -14.87 9.72 -3.34
C GLY A 127 -14.38 8.82 -4.48
N LEU A 128 -13.17 9.03 -5.00
CA LEU A 128 -12.61 8.21 -6.08
C LEU A 128 -12.05 6.86 -5.58
N ILE A 129 -11.73 6.74 -4.29
CA ILE A 129 -11.12 5.54 -3.67
C ILE A 129 -12.18 4.56 -3.18
N THR A 130 -13.45 4.99 -3.06
CA THR A 130 -14.54 4.13 -2.58
C THR A 130 -15.34 3.57 -3.75
N ARG A 131 -14.83 2.51 -4.39
CA ARG A 131 -15.64 1.66 -5.25
C ARG A 131 -15.58 0.21 -4.81
N VAL A 132 -16.24 -0.07 -3.68
CA VAL A 132 -17.35 -1.04 -3.58
C VAL A 132 -18.20 -0.59 -2.39
N GLN A 133 -19.43 -0.13 -2.61
CA GLN A 133 -20.40 -0.01 -1.52
C GLN A 133 -20.90 -1.41 -1.19
N VAL A 134 -20.13 -2.11 -0.37
CA VAL A 134 -20.61 -3.35 0.25
C VAL A 134 -21.44 -2.95 1.45
N SER A 135 -22.63 -3.54 1.62
CA SER A 135 -23.49 -3.19 2.75
C SER A 135 -22.75 -3.42 4.07
N ASP A 136 -22.91 -2.52 5.04
CA ASP A 136 -22.28 -2.63 6.37
C ASP A 136 -22.57 -4.00 7.01
N LEU A 137 -23.78 -4.55 6.76
CA LEU A 137 -24.19 -5.89 7.18
C LEU A 137 -23.36 -7.04 6.59
N PHE A 138 -22.86 -6.90 5.35
CA PHE A 138 -21.95 -7.89 4.79
C PHE A 138 -20.55 -7.74 5.37
N VAL A 139 -20.08 -6.50 5.57
CA VAL A 139 -18.76 -6.21 6.16
C VAL A 139 -18.67 -6.79 7.58
N ASP A 140 -19.70 -6.60 8.39
CA ASP A 140 -19.77 -7.16 9.75
C ASP A 140 -19.75 -8.69 9.75
N ARG A 141 -20.55 -9.32 8.88
CA ARG A 141 -20.57 -10.79 8.74
C ARG A 141 -19.22 -11.33 8.27
N LEU A 142 -18.60 -10.64 7.31
CA LEU A 142 -17.29 -11.00 6.80
C LEU A 142 -16.21 -10.89 7.86
N SER A 143 -16.19 -9.80 8.64
CA SER A 143 -15.23 -9.61 9.73
C SER A 143 -15.34 -10.74 10.75
N LYS A 144 -16.56 -11.11 11.18
CA LYS A 144 -16.79 -12.24 12.09
C LYS A 144 -16.27 -13.55 11.50
N ALA A 145 -16.64 -13.86 10.26
CA ALA A 145 -16.19 -15.09 9.60
C ALA A 145 -14.66 -15.14 9.41
N GLN A 146 -14.01 -14.01 9.11
CA GLN A 146 -12.55 -13.93 9.03
C GLN A 146 -11.88 -14.14 10.40
N ASN A 147 -12.51 -13.66 11.47
CA ASN A 147 -12.00 -13.86 12.83
C ASN A 147 -12.10 -15.32 13.29
N GLU A 148 -13.03 -16.10 12.74
CA GLU A 148 -13.22 -17.52 13.07
C GLU A 148 -12.45 -18.47 12.13
N ASP A 149 -12.10 -18.04 10.92
CA ASP A 149 -11.41 -18.87 9.93
C ASP A 149 -9.90 -19.02 10.27
N PRO A 150 -9.42 -20.25 10.52
CA PRO A 150 -8.03 -20.48 10.94
C PRO A 150 -6.97 -20.00 9.94
N VAL A 151 -7.30 -20.02 8.64
CA VAL A 151 -6.40 -19.52 7.59
C VAL A 151 -6.34 -18.00 7.67
N CYS A 152 -7.47 -17.33 7.80
CA CYS A 152 -7.53 -15.87 7.94
C CYS A 152 -6.80 -15.37 9.20
N GLN A 153 -6.95 -16.05 10.34
CA GLN A 153 -6.21 -15.75 11.57
C GLN A 153 -4.69 -15.85 11.35
N GLN A 154 -4.24 -16.91 10.69
CA GLN A 154 -2.82 -17.11 10.42
C GLN A 154 -2.26 -16.10 9.42
N LEU A 155 -3.04 -15.73 8.38
CA LEU A 155 -2.67 -14.68 7.45
C LEU A 155 -2.60 -13.31 8.12
N ARG A 156 -3.53 -12.98 9.03
CA ARG A 156 -3.46 -11.76 9.85
C ARG A 156 -2.14 -11.73 10.62
N HIS A 157 -1.79 -12.82 11.31
CA HIS A 157 -0.52 -12.91 12.02
C HIS A 157 0.69 -12.68 11.09
N PHE A 158 0.72 -13.26 9.89
CA PHE A 158 1.82 -13.03 8.94
C PHE A 158 1.88 -11.60 8.39
N VAL A 159 0.73 -10.94 8.23
CA VAL A 159 0.68 -9.55 7.78
C VAL A 159 1.18 -8.61 8.87
N GLU A 160 0.80 -8.85 10.13
CA GLU A 160 1.17 -7.99 11.27
C GLU A 160 2.59 -8.26 11.79
N SER A 161 2.99 -9.53 11.88
CA SER A 161 4.28 -9.97 12.46
C SER A 161 5.35 -10.28 11.40
N GLY A 162 4.99 -10.24 10.12
CA GLY A 162 5.86 -10.59 9.02
C GLY A 162 5.74 -12.05 8.57
N TRP A 163 5.97 -12.27 7.27
CA TRP A 163 5.92 -13.60 6.67
C TRP A 163 7.16 -14.43 7.02
N PRO A 164 7.04 -15.76 7.20
CA PRO A 164 8.19 -16.64 7.35
C PRO A 164 9.15 -16.53 6.16
N ARG A 165 10.44 -16.75 6.41
CA ARG A 165 11.49 -16.61 5.37
C ARG A 165 11.41 -17.65 4.25
N SER A 166 10.77 -18.79 4.47
CA SER A 166 10.64 -19.87 3.48
C SER A 166 9.23 -20.45 3.45
N LYS A 167 8.76 -20.83 2.25
CA LYS A 167 7.42 -21.41 2.04
C LYS A 167 7.19 -22.67 2.88
N SER A 168 8.24 -23.46 3.09
CA SER A 168 8.21 -24.68 3.91
C SER A 168 7.84 -24.46 5.38
N ARG A 169 7.90 -23.22 5.88
CA ARG A 169 7.52 -22.84 7.25
C ARG A 169 6.09 -22.31 7.35
N VAL A 170 5.36 -22.27 6.24
CA VAL A 170 3.96 -21.87 6.18
C VAL A 170 3.09 -23.12 6.20
N GLN A 171 1.91 -23.07 6.82
CA GLN A 171 1.00 -24.21 6.77
C GLN A 171 0.49 -24.46 5.34
N PRO A 172 0.25 -25.72 4.93
CA PRO A 172 -0.22 -26.04 3.57
C PRO A 172 -1.48 -25.28 3.15
N SER A 173 -2.41 -25.05 4.08
CA SER A 173 -3.64 -24.27 3.89
C SER A 173 -3.37 -22.82 3.44
N CYS A 174 -2.23 -22.26 3.83
CA CYS A 174 -1.79 -20.90 3.50
C CYS A 174 -0.91 -20.84 2.23
N TYR A 175 -0.53 -21.97 1.63
CA TYR A 175 0.37 -21.99 0.46
C TYR A 175 -0.17 -21.22 -0.75
N LYS A 176 -1.49 -21.21 -0.94
CA LYS A 176 -2.14 -20.44 -2.03
C LYS A 176 -1.91 -18.93 -1.93
N PHE A 177 -1.60 -18.43 -0.73
CA PHE A 177 -1.36 -17.02 -0.47
C PHE A 177 0.12 -16.62 -0.54
N TRP A 178 1.05 -17.58 -0.52
CA TRP A 178 2.49 -17.30 -0.63
C TRP A 178 2.89 -16.43 -1.83
N PRO A 179 2.42 -16.68 -3.08
CA PRO A 179 2.80 -15.84 -4.22
C PRO A 179 2.26 -14.41 -4.12
N VAL A 180 1.11 -14.22 -3.46
CA VAL A 180 0.42 -12.93 -3.30
C VAL A 180 0.63 -12.29 -1.93
N ARG A 181 1.59 -12.78 -1.13
CA ARG A 181 1.84 -12.33 0.24
C ARG A 181 2.09 -10.82 0.39
N ASN A 182 2.69 -10.21 -0.65
CA ASN A 182 2.97 -8.77 -0.69
C ASN A 182 1.73 -7.93 -1.06
N GLU A 183 0.65 -8.57 -1.48
CA GLU A 183 -0.63 -7.94 -1.82
C GLU A 183 -1.66 -8.09 -0.68
N LEU A 184 -1.32 -8.87 0.35
CA LEU A 184 -2.17 -9.07 1.51
C LEU A 184 -1.97 -7.94 2.52
N ALA A 185 -3.07 -7.40 3.02
CA ALA A 185 -3.09 -6.34 4.01
C ALA A 185 -4.23 -6.55 5.00
N PHE A 186 -4.04 -6.07 6.22
CA PHE A 186 -5.06 -6.02 7.25
C PHE A 186 -5.43 -4.55 7.50
N GLN A 187 -6.69 -4.20 7.24
CA GLN A 187 -7.18 -2.82 7.31
C GLN A 187 -8.62 -2.79 7.81
N ASP A 188 -8.93 -1.87 8.72
CA ASP A 188 -10.28 -1.62 9.24
C ASP A 188 -10.99 -2.90 9.73
N GLY A 189 -10.23 -3.79 10.39
CA GLY A 189 -10.75 -5.05 10.91
C GLY A 189 -10.84 -6.20 9.87
N LEU A 190 -10.43 -5.97 8.63
CA LEU A 190 -10.62 -6.89 7.50
C LEU A 190 -9.31 -7.29 6.83
N LEU A 191 -9.21 -8.57 6.49
CA LEU A 191 -8.13 -9.12 5.66
C LEU A 191 -8.47 -8.94 4.18
N MET A 192 -7.55 -8.30 3.45
CA MET A 192 -7.71 -7.94 2.05
C MET A 192 -6.55 -8.46 1.19
N ARG A 193 -6.82 -8.68 -0.10
CA ARG A 193 -5.85 -8.91 -1.17
C ARG A 193 -6.05 -7.83 -2.23
N GLY A 194 -5.15 -6.85 -2.32
CA GLY A 194 -5.39 -5.67 -3.15
C GLY A 194 -6.69 -4.96 -2.72
N THR A 195 -7.67 -4.84 -3.63
CA THR A 195 -9.01 -4.28 -3.37
C THR A 195 -10.05 -5.30 -2.91
N GLN A 196 -9.72 -6.58 -2.95
CA GLN A 196 -10.68 -7.65 -2.73
C GLN A 196 -10.59 -8.17 -1.29
N PHE A 197 -11.74 -8.51 -0.70
CA PHE A 197 -11.76 -9.22 0.57
C PHE A 197 -11.22 -10.64 0.41
N VAL A 198 -10.43 -11.10 1.38
CA VAL A 198 -10.10 -12.52 1.48
C VAL A 198 -11.33 -13.23 2.02
N ILE A 199 -12.03 -13.98 1.17
CA ILE A 199 -13.27 -14.65 1.56
C ILE A 199 -12.97 -15.93 2.37
N PRO A 200 -13.42 -16.00 3.64
CA PRO A 200 -13.31 -17.22 4.46
C PRO A 200 -13.96 -18.42 3.81
N SER A 201 -13.49 -19.61 4.14
CA SER A 201 -13.99 -20.85 3.52
C SER A 201 -15.50 -21.02 3.71
N ALA A 202 -16.02 -20.63 4.88
CA ALA A 202 -17.45 -20.67 5.20
C ALA A 202 -18.32 -19.72 4.34
N MET A 203 -17.75 -18.64 3.80
CA MET A 203 -18.48 -17.66 3.00
C MET A 203 -18.29 -17.85 1.50
N GLN A 204 -17.34 -18.68 1.05
CA GLN A 204 -17.05 -18.87 -0.37
C GLN A 204 -18.28 -19.27 -1.17
N HIS A 205 -19.08 -20.22 -0.67
CA HIS A 205 -20.29 -20.67 -1.37
C HIS A 205 -21.34 -19.55 -1.48
N SER A 206 -21.63 -18.82 -0.41
CA SER A 206 -22.59 -17.72 -0.42
C SER A 206 -22.16 -16.59 -1.34
N VAL A 207 -20.88 -16.20 -1.29
CA VAL A 207 -20.34 -15.13 -2.15
C VAL A 207 -20.34 -15.57 -3.60
N LEU A 208 -19.99 -16.83 -3.89
CA LEU A 208 -20.09 -17.37 -5.25
C LEU A 208 -21.53 -17.37 -5.74
N SER A 209 -22.51 -17.80 -4.96
CA SER A 209 -23.93 -17.77 -5.34
C SER A 209 -24.40 -16.35 -5.64
N SER A 210 -24.07 -15.36 -4.81
CA SER A 210 -24.44 -13.95 -5.04
C SER A 210 -23.76 -13.34 -6.27
N LEU A 211 -22.54 -13.79 -6.61
CA LEU A 211 -21.86 -13.38 -7.85
C LEU A 211 -22.50 -13.99 -9.10
N HIS A 212 -23.08 -15.19 -9.00
CA HIS A 212 -23.83 -15.80 -10.10
C HIS A 212 -25.21 -15.12 -10.28
N GLU A 213 -25.89 -14.74 -9.20
CA GLU A 213 -27.17 -14.00 -9.26
C GLU A 213 -27.00 -12.58 -9.80
N GLY A 214 -25.91 -11.89 -9.46
CA GLY A 214 -25.58 -10.56 -10.00
C GLY A 214 -25.20 -10.56 -11.49
N HIS A 215 -25.10 -11.74 -12.11
CA HIS A 215 -24.71 -11.95 -13.49
C HIS A 215 -25.72 -12.80 -14.28
N GLU A 216 -27.02 -12.77 -13.93
CA GLU A 216 -28.05 -13.21 -14.87
C GLU A 216 -28.10 -12.23 -16.05
N GLY A 217 -27.58 -12.69 -17.19
CA GLY A 217 -27.52 -11.96 -18.44
C GLY A 217 -28.90 -11.59 -18.98
N VAL A 218 -28.85 -10.75 -20.02
CA VAL A 218 -29.94 -10.19 -20.83
C VAL A 218 -30.79 -11.25 -21.57
N VAL A 219 -31.08 -12.41 -20.97
CA VAL A 219 -31.92 -13.44 -21.61
C VAL A 219 -32.88 -14.08 -20.60
N LYS A 220 -33.90 -13.32 -20.22
CA LYS A 220 -35.29 -13.82 -20.15
C LYS A 220 -36.23 -12.73 -20.65
N CYS A 221 -36.38 -12.66 -21.97
CA CYS A 221 -37.62 -12.19 -22.56
C CYS A 221 -38.55 -13.41 -22.70
N LEU A 222 -39.77 -13.21 -22.18
CA LEU A 222 -40.98 -14.03 -22.27
C LEU A 222 -41.06 -15.26 -21.35
#